data_AF-A0A925RUL8-F1
#
_entry.id   AF-A0A925RUL8-F1
#
_cell.length_a   1.000
_cell.length_b   1.000
_cell.length_c   1.000
_cell.angle_alpha   90.00
_cell.angle_beta   90.00
_cell.angle_gamma   90.00
#
_symmetry.space_group_name_H-M   'P 1'
#
loop_
_entity.id
_entity.type
_entity.pdbx_description
1 polymer ?
#
loop_
_entity_poly.entity_id
_entity_poly.type
_entity_poly.pdbx_seq_one_letter_code
_entity_poly.pdbx_strand_id
1 'polypeptide(L)'
;DREGDAVFMTMELLRGRSLENIVTDVRGRGVGRAEAWRIVRGIAEGLAYAHRKGIVHSDLKPGNVFLLDDGQPKILDFGIARAVPTAESSVGGRAEPRDTFDAGKLGAYTEAYATSEMIAGIDPHPADDIYALGLIAYELLSGAHPFNRLSSVKAQSLHLKMPALKGLRRRERRTLERCLSFERGERPRNAGEFLRDLSGVTRLQQTLVAATVILTLLASYFGYSSYREAGPAVSFAQLSSEVQQQFQTHMGDGDQLWRFYEQDHNMVALQEAVEQYAAAYQLHPRNRDAARALKKSADAALAATKDNPEQQREFAKMLAERSDYLAKYPPVRSAGE
;
A
#
# COMPACT_ATOMS: atom_id res chain seq x y z
N ASP A 1 -20.62 35.23 -0.45
CA ASP A 1 -20.70 36.67 -0.73
C ASP A 1 -22.17 37.08 -0.82
N ARG A 2 -22.52 38.35 -0.62
CA ARG A 2 -23.92 38.82 -0.68
C ARG A 2 -23.98 40.22 -1.28
N GLU A 3 -24.89 40.44 -2.21
CA GLU A 3 -25.22 41.76 -2.75
C GLU A 3 -26.74 41.98 -2.63
N GLY A 4 -27.16 42.94 -1.81
CA GLY A 4 -28.59 43.13 -1.50
C GLY A 4 -29.19 41.88 -0.86
N ASP A 5 -30.21 41.28 -1.48
CA ASP A 5 -30.82 40.01 -1.04
C ASP A 5 -30.26 38.78 -1.77
N ALA A 6 -29.36 38.97 -2.74
CA ALA A 6 -28.75 37.88 -3.48
C ALA A 6 -27.56 37.29 -2.70
N VAL A 7 -27.61 35.99 -2.43
CA VAL A 7 -26.52 35.23 -1.81
C VAL A 7 -25.71 34.53 -2.92
N PHE A 8 -24.40 34.76 -2.92
CA PHE A 8 -23.46 34.16 -3.86
C PHE A 8 -22.55 33.17 -3.14
N MET A 9 -22.29 32.04 -3.78
CA MET A 9 -21.31 31.05 -3.35
C MET A 9 -20.19 30.97 -4.40
N THR A 10 -18.96 31.23 -3.99
CA THR A 10 -17.77 31.04 -4.84
C THR A 10 -17.22 29.65 -4.60
N MET A 11 -16.98 28.91 -5.67
CA MET A 11 -16.44 27.55 -5.64
C MET A 11 -15.41 27.37 -6.74
N GLU A 12 -14.66 26.26 -6.66
CA GLU A 12 -13.73 25.86 -7.72
C GLU A 12 -14.45 25.72 -9.07
N LEU A 13 -13.86 26.26 -10.14
CA LEU A 13 -14.34 26.01 -11.50
C LEU A 13 -13.98 24.59 -11.93
N LEU A 14 -14.99 23.74 -12.10
CA LEU A 14 -14.81 22.36 -12.54
C LEU A 14 -14.86 22.27 -14.08
N ARG A 15 -13.94 21.50 -14.66
CA ARG A 15 -13.90 21.18 -16.10
C ARG A 15 -14.16 19.69 -16.29
N GLY A 16 -15.15 19.36 -17.11
CA GLY A 16 -15.66 18.00 -17.27
C GLY A 16 -17.17 17.97 -17.50
N ARG A 17 -17.84 16.92 -17.01
CA ARG A 17 -19.27 16.67 -17.24
C ARG A 17 -19.97 16.21 -15.96
N SER A 18 -21.23 16.60 -15.78
CA SER A 18 -22.06 16.02 -14.71
C SER A 18 -22.27 14.51 -14.95
N LEU A 19 -22.37 13.75 -13.87
CA LEU A 19 -22.66 12.33 -13.94
C LEU A 19 -24.07 12.07 -14.48
N GLU A 20 -25.01 13.00 -14.28
CA GLU A 20 -26.34 12.97 -14.90
C GLU A 20 -26.29 12.95 -16.43
N ASN A 21 -25.44 13.79 -17.04
CA ASN A 21 -25.24 13.79 -18.48
C ASN A 21 -24.65 12.46 -18.95
N ILE A 22 -23.69 11.91 -18.19
CA ILE A 22 -23.07 10.61 -18.50
C ILE A 22 -24.12 9.49 -18.45
N VAL A 23 -24.89 9.41 -17.36
CA VAL A 23 -25.96 8.39 -17.19
C VAL A 23 -26.99 8.49 -18.32
N THR A 24 -27.31 9.71 -18.76
CA THR A 24 -28.24 9.95 -19.87
C THR A 24 -27.67 9.45 -21.21
N ASP A 25 -26.40 9.73 -21.51
CA ASP A 25 -25.75 9.30 -22.76
C ASP A 25 -25.64 7.77 -22.87
N VAL A 26 -25.42 7.10 -21.75
CA VAL A 26 -25.22 5.64 -21.71
C VAL A 26 -26.50 4.84 -21.46
N ARG A 27 -27.67 5.49 -21.55
CA ARG A 27 -28.96 4.83 -21.29
C ARG A 27 -29.13 3.55 -22.11
N GLY A 28 -29.53 2.47 -21.44
CA GLY A 28 -29.69 1.13 -22.02
C GLY A 28 -28.40 0.35 -22.32
N ARG A 29 -27.22 0.94 -22.10
CA ARG A 29 -25.92 0.29 -22.39
C ARG A 29 -24.96 0.28 -21.20
N GLY A 30 -24.96 1.33 -20.37
CA GLY A 30 -23.97 1.55 -19.31
C GLY A 30 -22.61 2.03 -19.85
N VAL A 31 -21.73 2.47 -18.93
CA VAL A 31 -20.37 2.95 -19.26
C VAL A 31 -19.33 1.82 -19.37
N GLY A 32 -19.74 0.58 -19.10
CA GLY A 32 -18.84 -0.58 -19.00
C GLY A 32 -18.33 -0.83 -17.57
N ARG A 33 -18.07 -2.10 -17.26
CA ARG A 33 -17.80 -2.57 -15.87
C ARG A 33 -16.60 -1.88 -15.22
N ALA A 34 -15.49 -1.77 -15.95
CA ALA A 34 -14.26 -1.20 -15.40
C ALA A 34 -14.43 0.29 -15.08
N GLU A 35 -15.03 1.05 -16.00
CA GLU A 35 -15.26 2.48 -15.85
C GLU A 35 -16.30 2.79 -14.78
N ALA A 36 -17.40 2.05 -14.75
CA ALA A 36 -18.42 2.20 -13.71
C ALA A 36 -17.81 2.03 -12.31
N TRP A 37 -17.02 0.98 -12.08
CA TRP A 37 -16.39 0.78 -10.78
C TRP A 37 -15.26 1.76 -10.48
N ARG A 38 -14.60 2.32 -11.50
CA ARG A 38 -13.61 3.39 -11.31
C ARG A 38 -14.28 4.65 -10.77
N ILE A 39 -15.37 5.09 -11.41
CA ILE A 39 -16.16 6.25 -10.97
C ILE A 39 -16.76 6.01 -9.58
N VAL A 40 -17.43 4.86 -9.38
CA VAL A 40 -18.09 4.53 -8.10
C VAL A 40 -17.10 4.47 -6.93
N ARG A 41 -15.87 3.98 -7.15
CA ARG A 41 -14.82 4.01 -6.12
C ARG A 41 -14.43 5.43 -5.75
N GLY A 42 -14.21 6.30 -6.72
CA GLY A 42 -13.87 7.70 -6.43
C GLY A 42 -14.97 8.42 -5.65
N ILE A 43 -16.24 8.22 -6.01
CA ILE A 43 -17.37 8.75 -5.23
C ILE A 43 -17.36 8.17 -3.81
N ALA A 44 -17.20 6.86 -3.67
CA ALA A 44 -17.15 6.21 -2.37
C ALA A 44 -15.97 6.68 -1.49
N GLU A 45 -14.83 7.01 -2.08
CA GLU A 45 -13.67 7.57 -1.36
C GLU A 45 -13.99 8.97 -0.80
N GLY A 46 -14.63 9.82 -1.61
CA GLY A 46 -15.14 11.13 -1.17
C GLY A 46 -16.18 11.01 -0.04
N LEU A 47 -17.17 10.14 -0.21
CA LEU A 47 -18.16 9.86 0.85
C LEU A 47 -17.50 9.27 2.10
N ALA A 48 -16.50 8.39 1.95
CA ALA A 48 -15.82 7.81 3.09
C ALA A 48 -15.08 8.87 3.90
N TYR A 49 -14.53 9.91 3.24
CA TYR A 49 -13.96 11.05 3.93
C TYR A 49 -15.03 11.82 4.71
N ALA A 50 -16.16 12.17 4.09
CA ALA A 50 -17.26 12.87 4.72
C ALA A 50 -17.85 12.10 5.92
N HIS A 51 -18.13 10.81 5.75
CA HIS A 51 -18.66 9.96 6.81
C HIS A 51 -17.74 9.87 8.04
N ARG A 52 -16.41 9.86 7.85
CA ARG A 52 -15.44 9.90 8.97
C ARG A 52 -15.48 11.22 9.74
N LYS A 53 -15.99 12.28 9.13
CA LYS A 53 -16.21 13.60 9.76
C LYS A 53 -17.63 13.76 10.30
N GLY A 54 -18.44 12.70 10.30
CA GLY A 54 -19.83 12.75 10.78
C GLY A 54 -20.78 13.48 9.84
N ILE A 55 -20.40 13.65 8.57
CA ILE A 55 -21.22 14.31 7.54
C ILE A 55 -21.86 13.25 6.65
N VAL A 56 -23.18 13.33 6.48
CA VAL A 56 -23.98 12.52 5.55
C VAL A 56 -24.50 13.43 4.44
N HIS A 57 -24.33 13.04 3.19
CA HIS A 57 -24.70 13.84 2.03
C HIS A 57 -26.22 14.01 1.89
N SER A 58 -26.98 12.94 2.09
CA SER A 58 -28.46 12.90 2.13
C SER A 58 -29.21 13.26 0.83
N ASP A 59 -28.59 13.89 -0.18
CA ASP A 59 -29.19 14.03 -1.53
C ASP A 59 -28.23 13.54 -2.62
N LEU A 60 -27.58 12.39 -2.42
CA LEU A 60 -26.64 11.87 -3.41
C LEU A 60 -27.41 11.39 -4.66
N LYS A 61 -27.04 11.93 -5.83
CA LYS A 61 -27.63 11.59 -7.14
C LYS A 61 -26.65 11.94 -8.26
N PRO A 62 -26.85 11.45 -9.50
CA PRO A 62 -25.98 11.80 -10.63
C PRO A 62 -25.83 13.31 -10.88
N GLY A 63 -26.88 14.11 -10.61
CA GLY A 63 -26.83 15.57 -10.74
C GLY A 63 -25.85 16.24 -9.76
N ASN A 64 -25.61 15.62 -8.59
CA ASN A 64 -24.72 16.13 -7.54
C ASN A 64 -23.32 15.51 -7.63
N VAL A 65 -22.95 14.93 -8.78
CA VAL A 65 -21.61 14.40 -9.02
C VAL A 65 -21.08 14.94 -10.35
N PHE A 66 -19.86 15.44 -10.34
CA PHE A 66 -19.19 15.98 -11.51
C PHE A 66 -17.94 15.16 -11.82
N LEU A 67 -17.83 14.65 -13.04
CA LEU A 67 -16.66 13.91 -13.50
C LEU A 67 -15.71 14.87 -14.21
N LEU A 68 -14.52 15.04 -13.67
CA LEU A 68 -13.49 15.89 -14.24
C LEU A 68 -12.86 15.27 -15.51
N ASP A 69 -12.20 16.10 -16.31
CA ASP A 69 -11.51 15.67 -17.55
C ASP A 69 -10.39 14.63 -17.29
N ASP A 70 -9.78 14.65 -16.10
CA ASP A 70 -8.81 13.65 -15.64
C ASP A 70 -9.47 12.34 -15.16
N GLY A 71 -10.80 12.28 -15.22
CA GLY A 71 -11.63 11.17 -14.81
C GLY A 71 -11.96 11.15 -13.31
N GLN A 72 -11.52 12.08 -12.49
CA GLN A 72 -11.84 12.07 -11.06
C GLN A 72 -13.27 12.58 -10.80
N PRO A 73 -14.10 11.83 -10.04
CA PRO A 73 -15.41 12.33 -9.63
C PRO A 73 -15.28 13.27 -8.44
N LYS A 74 -15.97 14.41 -8.50
CA LYS A 74 -16.21 15.32 -7.38
C LYS A 74 -17.67 15.29 -6.98
N ILE A 75 -17.91 15.17 -5.69
CA ILE A 75 -19.25 15.24 -5.11
C ILE A 75 -19.53 16.71 -4.86
N LEU A 76 -20.63 17.19 -5.43
CA LEU A 76 -21.13 18.55 -5.27
C LEU A 76 -22.26 18.57 -4.27
N ASP A 77 -22.62 19.76 -3.81
CA ASP A 77 -23.87 20.00 -3.09
C ASP A 77 -24.10 18.98 -1.99
N PHE A 78 -23.16 18.89 -1.04
CA PHE A 78 -23.41 18.26 0.25
C PHE A 78 -24.62 18.96 0.85
N GLY A 79 -25.79 18.40 0.56
CA GLY A 79 -27.08 19.03 0.81
C GLY A 79 -27.10 19.43 2.26
N ILE A 80 -27.23 20.74 2.52
CA ILE A 80 -27.38 21.39 3.83
C ILE A 80 -27.02 20.43 4.97
N ALA A 81 -25.71 20.20 5.12
CA ALA A 81 -25.16 19.07 5.86
C ALA A 81 -25.85 18.90 7.22
N ARG A 82 -26.61 17.82 7.38
CA ARG A 82 -27.20 17.44 8.67
C ARG A 82 -26.06 16.94 9.57
N ALA A 83 -25.69 17.73 10.57
CA ALA A 83 -24.77 17.30 11.61
C ALA A 83 -25.40 16.13 12.37
N VAL A 84 -24.77 14.96 12.36
CA VAL A 84 -25.18 13.84 13.21
C VAL A 84 -24.92 14.24 14.66
N PRO A 85 -25.90 14.16 15.59
CA PRO A 85 -25.64 14.39 16.99
C PRO A 85 -24.61 13.37 17.49
N THR A 86 -23.37 13.80 17.69
CA THR A 86 -22.37 13.00 18.41
C THR A 86 -22.71 12.99 19.90
N ALA A 87 -22.57 11.83 20.55
CA ALA A 87 -22.82 11.65 21.98
C ALA A 87 -21.96 12.54 22.89
N GLU A 88 -20.96 13.24 22.34
CA GLU A 88 -20.13 14.23 23.05
C GLU A 88 -20.78 15.62 23.13
N SER A 89 -21.82 15.90 22.36
CA SER A 89 -22.48 17.21 22.31
C SER A 89 -23.53 17.42 23.42
N SER A 90 -23.71 16.45 24.32
CA SER A 90 -24.70 16.48 25.41
C SER A 90 -24.12 16.86 26.78
N VAL A 91 -22.85 17.26 26.86
CA VAL A 91 -22.22 17.70 28.12
C VAL A 91 -21.78 19.16 28.01
N GLY A 92 -22.70 20.09 28.24
CA GLY A 92 -22.39 21.52 28.33
C GLY A 92 -23.60 22.39 28.02
N GLY A 93 -24.12 23.06 29.05
CA GLY A 93 -25.43 23.70 29.03
C GLY A 93 -25.60 24.93 28.12
N ARG A 94 -26.88 25.32 28.01
CA ARG A 94 -27.48 26.43 27.26
C ARG A 94 -27.62 26.18 25.75
N ALA A 95 -28.79 25.64 25.40
CA ALA A 95 -29.36 25.76 24.08
C ALA A 95 -29.79 27.22 23.85
N GLU A 96 -28.92 28.03 23.26
CA GLU A 96 -29.35 29.21 22.50
C GLU A 96 -30.23 28.72 21.33
N PRO A 97 -31.26 29.46 20.91
CA PRO A 97 -32.06 29.11 19.75
C PRO A 97 -31.17 29.28 18.52
N ARG A 98 -30.50 28.20 18.12
CA ARG A 98 -29.94 28.09 16.78
C ARG A 98 -31.14 28.15 15.85
N ASP A 99 -31.17 29.14 14.95
CA ASP A 99 -31.99 29.10 13.74
C ASP A 99 -31.63 27.82 12.98
N THR A 100 -32.27 26.72 13.37
CA THR A 100 -31.97 25.40 12.87
C THR A 100 -32.74 25.32 11.57
N PHE A 101 -32.12 25.78 10.49
CA PHE A 101 -32.64 25.57 9.15
C PHE A 101 -32.69 24.05 8.89
N ASP A 102 -33.85 23.45 9.17
CA ASP A 102 -34.10 22.02 8.97
C ASP A 102 -34.66 21.82 7.56
N ALA A 103 -33.74 21.65 6.62
CA ALA A 103 -34.05 21.34 5.22
C ALA A 103 -34.90 20.06 5.06
N GLY A 104 -34.96 19.19 6.09
CA GLY A 104 -35.82 18.02 6.11
C GLY A 104 -37.31 18.37 6.07
N LYS A 105 -37.72 19.53 6.61
CA LYS A 105 -39.10 20.03 6.51
C LYS A 105 -39.49 20.51 5.10
N LEU A 106 -38.51 20.75 4.21
CA LEU A 106 -38.75 21.15 2.82
C LEU A 106 -38.86 19.97 1.84
N GLY A 107 -38.63 18.72 2.26
CA GLY A 107 -38.67 17.57 1.35
C GLY A 107 -37.60 17.62 0.25
N ALA A 108 -36.45 18.26 0.52
CA ALA A 108 -35.37 18.47 -0.43
C ALA A 108 -34.50 17.21 -0.63
N TYR A 109 -35.12 16.12 -1.08
CA TYR A 109 -34.43 14.92 -1.55
C TYR A 109 -35.00 14.50 -2.90
N THR A 110 -34.17 13.87 -3.73
CA THR A 110 -34.63 13.33 -5.02
C THR A 110 -35.29 11.97 -4.78
N GLU A 111 -36.61 11.91 -4.92
CA GLU A 111 -37.42 10.73 -4.56
C GLU A 111 -36.88 9.41 -5.13
N ALA A 112 -36.40 9.42 -6.38
CA ALA A 112 -35.83 8.23 -7.04
C ALA A 112 -34.59 7.65 -6.34
N TYR A 113 -33.86 8.44 -5.55
CA TYR A 113 -32.63 8.04 -4.85
C TYR A 113 -32.81 7.99 -3.32
N ALA A 114 -33.98 8.40 -2.81
CA ALA A 114 -34.24 8.51 -1.38
C ALA A 114 -34.62 7.18 -0.73
N THR A 115 -34.12 6.96 0.48
CA THR A 115 -34.48 5.81 1.32
C THR A 115 -35.81 6.01 2.04
N SER A 116 -36.40 4.93 2.56
CA SER A 116 -37.64 5.00 3.32
C SER A 116 -37.45 5.78 4.60
N GLU A 117 -36.26 5.70 5.21
CA GLU A 117 -35.90 6.46 6.40
C GLU A 117 -35.84 7.96 6.12
N MET A 118 -35.28 8.37 4.98
CA MET A 118 -35.27 9.78 4.56
C MET A 118 -36.68 10.31 4.33
N ILE A 119 -37.53 9.54 3.64
CA ILE A 119 -38.93 9.91 3.39
C ILE A 119 -39.73 10.01 4.70
N ALA A 120 -39.44 9.15 5.67
CA ALA A 120 -40.04 9.16 6.99
C ALA A 120 -39.47 10.25 7.92
N GLY A 121 -38.52 11.06 7.46
CA GLY A 121 -37.90 12.13 8.26
C GLY A 121 -36.98 11.63 9.38
N ILE A 122 -36.52 10.38 9.30
CA ILE A 122 -35.58 9.80 10.27
C ILE A 122 -34.22 10.52 10.16
N ASP A 123 -33.44 10.49 11.24
CA ASP A 123 -32.09 11.04 11.24
C ASP A 123 -31.20 10.39 10.17
N PRO A 124 -30.37 11.18 9.48
CA PRO A 124 -29.56 10.71 8.37
C PRO A 124 -28.52 9.75 8.89
N HIS A 125 -28.19 8.79 8.05
CA HIS A 125 -27.15 7.85 8.34
C HIS A 125 -26.30 7.66 7.09
N PRO A 126 -24.99 7.40 7.23
CA PRO A 126 -24.13 7.09 6.08
C PRO A 126 -24.66 5.99 5.16
N ALA A 127 -25.49 5.08 5.69
CA ALA A 127 -26.13 4.01 4.92
C ALA A 127 -27.20 4.51 3.92
N ASP A 128 -27.68 5.75 4.04
CA ASP A 128 -28.57 6.36 3.05
C ASP A 128 -27.80 6.78 1.80
N ASP A 129 -26.63 7.39 1.98
CA ASP A 129 -25.70 7.68 0.87
C ASP A 129 -25.24 6.40 0.17
N ILE A 130 -25.12 5.29 0.91
CA ILE A 130 -24.76 3.99 0.34
C ILE A 130 -25.87 3.41 -0.54
N TYR A 131 -27.13 3.62 -0.16
CA TYR A 131 -28.26 3.23 -1.00
C TYR A 131 -28.22 4.00 -2.33
N ALA A 132 -28.10 5.34 -2.26
CA ALA A 132 -27.99 6.19 -3.43
C ALA A 132 -26.77 5.85 -4.30
N LEU A 133 -25.61 5.60 -3.69
CA LEU A 133 -24.41 5.14 -4.40
C LEU A 133 -24.64 3.81 -5.11
N GLY A 134 -25.39 2.88 -4.49
CA GLY A 134 -25.79 1.62 -5.11
C GLY A 134 -26.66 1.84 -6.34
N LEU A 135 -27.60 2.80 -6.30
CA LEU A 135 -28.44 3.14 -7.45
C LEU A 135 -27.59 3.73 -8.59
N ILE A 136 -26.70 4.66 -8.28
CA ILE A 136 -25.75 5.24 -9.23
C ILE A 136 -24.86 4.15 -9.86
N ALA A 137 -24.31 3.25 -9.05
CA ALA A 137 -23.50 2.14 -9.53
C ALA A 137 -24.28 1.24 -10.49
N TYR A 138 -25.54 0.92 -10.16
CA TYR A 138 -26.41 0.13 -11.02
C TYR A 138 -26.70 0.85 -12.35
N GLU A 139 -27.04 2.14 -12.31
CA GLU A 139 -27.28 2.94 -13.52
C GLU A 139 -26.05 3.03 -14.41
N LEU A 140 -24.85 3.23 -13.84
CA LEU A 140 -23.62 3.23 -14.61
C LEU A 140 -23.31 1.87 -15.25
N LEU A 141 -23.64 0.77 -14.56
CA LEU A 141 -23.40 -0.58 -15.05
C LEU A 141 -24.39 -1.03 -16.14
N SER A 142 -25.63 -0.55 -16.10
CA SER A 142 -26.73 -1.05 -16.94
C SER A 142 -27.32 -0.02 -17.90
N GLY A 143 -27.11 1.26 -17.64
CA GLY A 143 -27.80 2.36 -18.31
C GLY A 143 -29.28 2.50 -17.90
N ALA A 144 -29.72 1.87 -16.80
CA ALA A 144 -31.10 1.95 -16.33
C ALA A 144 -31.19 1.98 -14.79
N HIS A 145 -32.21 2.63 -14.25
CA HIS A 145 -32.48 2.60 -12.80
C HIS A 145 -33.08 1.25 -12.40
N PRO A 146 -32.60 0.58 -11.34
CA PRO A 146 -33.04 -0.79 -11.01
C PRO A 146 -34.53 -0.88 -10.64
N PHE A 147 -35.10 0.22 -10.15
CA PHE A 147 -36.49 0.31 -9.70
C PHE A 147 -37.32 1.31 -10.51
N ASN A 148 -36.97 1.56 -11.78
CA ASN A 148 -37.72 2.47 -12.67
C ASN A 148 -37.94 3.88 -12.09
N ARG A 149 -36.94 4.41 -11.38
CA ARG A 149 -36.97 5.71 -10.68
C ARG A 149 -38.10 5.88 -9.66
N LEU A 150 -38.67 4.79 -9.16
CA LEU A 150 -39.60 4.81 -8.05
C LEU A 150 -38.85 5.05 -6.73
N SER A 151 -39.51 5.69 -5.76
CA SER A 151 -39.02 5.75 -4.38
C SER A 151 -38.80 4.36 -3.81
N SER A 152 -37.88 4.27 -2.85
CA SER A 152 -37.65 3.06 -2.05
C SER A 152 -38.94 2.51 -1.43
N VAL A 153 -39.80 3.36 -0.87
CA VAL A 153 -41.11 2.97 -0.29
C VAL A 153 -41.99 2.31 -1.36
N LYS A 154 -42.10 2.93 -2.54
CA LYS A 154 -42.92 2.39 -3.62
C LYS A 154 -42.33 1.10 -4.18
N ALA A 155 -41.02 1.05 -4.40
CA ALA A 155 -40.30 -0.13 -4.87
C ALA A 155 -40.45 -1.31 -3.90
N GLN A 156 -40.36 -1.06 -2.58
CA GLN A 156 -40.58 -2.06 -1.53
C GLN A 156 -42.04 -2.55 -1.53
N SER A 157 -43.03 -1.66 -1.63
CA SER A 157 -44.45 -2.05 -1.68
C SER A 157 -44.78 -2.95 -2.87
N LEU A 158 -44.08 -2.75 -3.99
CA LEU A 158 -44.20 -3.56 -5.20
C LEU A 158 -43.29 -4.80 -5.18
N HIS A 159 -42.58 -5.06 -4.08
CA HIS A 159 -41.67 -6.19 -3.91
C HIS A 159 -40.61 -6.28 -5.01
N LEU A 160 -40.18 -5.12 -5.54
CA LEU A 160 -39.16 -5.06 -6.58
C LEU A 160 -37.82 -5.56 -6.04
N LYS A 161 -37.09 -6.28 -6.89
CA LYS A 161 -35.73 -6.75 -6.61
C LYS A 161 -34.78 -6.17 -7.65
N MET A 162 -33.52 -5.99 -7.26
CA MET A 162 -32.47 -5.57 -8.19
C MET A 162 -32.42 -6.54 -9.38
N PRO A 163 -32.66 -6.08 -10.62
CA PRO A 163 -32.57 -6.96 -11.79
C PRO A 163 -31.14 -7.44 -12.03
N ALA A 164 -30.99 -8.68 -12.50
CA ALA A 164 -29.68 -9.31 -12.64
C ALA A 164 -28.79 -8.60 -13.68
N LEU A 165 -27.54 -8.31 -13.30
CA LEU A 165 -26.51 -7.76 -14.18
C LEU A 165 -25.56 -8.85 -14.67
N LYS A 166 -25.33 -8.92 -15.98
CA LYS A 166 -24.35 -9.82 -16.61
C LYS A 166 -22.93 -9.25 -16.43
N GLY A 167 -21.93 -10.13 -16.30
CA GLY A 167 -20.52 -9.73 -16.25
C GLY A 167 -19.99 -9.22 -14.90
N LEU A 168 -20.82 -9.15 -13.86
CA LEU A 168 -20.35 -8.82 -12.50
C LEU A 168 -19.69 -10.01 -11.81
N ARG A 169 -18.59 -9.74 -11.09
CA ARG A 169 -18.02 -10.71 -10.15
C ARG A 169 -19.03 -10.99 -9.02
N ARG A 170 -19.02 -12.19 -8.44
CA ARG A 170 -19.91 -12.57 -7.32
C ARG A 170 -19.90 -11.54 -6.19
N ARG A 171 -18.71 -10.99 -5.92
CA ARG A 171 -18.48 -9.99 -4.87
C ARG A 171 -19.13 -8.65 -5.19
N GLU A 172 -18.90 -8.12 -6.39
CA GLU A 172 -19.51 -6.89 -6.89
C GLU A 172 -21.04 -6.97 -6.83
N ARG A 173 -21.60 -8.10 -7.28
CA ARG A 173 -23.04 -8.37 -7.19
C ARG A 173 -23.54 -8.33 -5.76
N ARG A 174 -22.92 -9.10 -4.86
CA ARG A 174 -23.32 -9.16 -3.44
C ARG A 174 -23.25 -7.78 -2.77
N THR A 175 -22.18 -7.02 -3.05
CA THR A 175 -22.02 -5.67 -2.49
C THR A 175 -23.11 -4.74 -2.99
N LEU A 176 -23.43 -4.79 -4.29
CA LEU A 176 -24.49 -3.99 -4.88
C LEU A 176 -25.88 -4.36 -4.34
N GLU A 177 -26.16 -5.67 -4.19
CA GLU A 177 -27.40 -6.17 -3.56
C GLU A 177 -27.57 -5.65 -2.12
N ARG A 178 -26.50 -5.65 -1.33
CA ARG A 178 -26.53 -5.09 0.03
C ARG A 178 -26.77 -3.58 0.02
N CYS A 179 -26.14 -2.83 -0.89
CA CYS A 179 -26.37 -1.38 -0.99
C CYS A 179 -27.84 -1.08 -1.29
N LEU A 180 -28.46 -1.87 -2.17
CA LEU A 180 -29.85 -1.69 -2.60
C LEU A 180 -30.88 -2.38 -1.70
N SER A 181 -30.49 -2.83 -0.51
CA SER A 181 -31.44 -3.33 0.49
C SER A 181 -32.35 -2.19 0.98
N PHE A 182 -33.66 -2.44 1.01
CA PHE A 182 -34.62 -1.51 1.62
C PHE A 182 -34.39 -1.39 3.13
N GLU A 183 -33.98 -2.47 3.80
CA GLU A 183 -33.65 -2.46 5.22
C GLU A 183 -32.25 -1.84 5.47
N ARG A 184 -32.19 -0.74 6.24
CA ARG A 184 -30.94 -0.03 6.57
C ARG A 184 -29.87 -0.91 7.20
N GLY A 185 -30.27 -1.86 8.06
CA GLY A 185 -29.34 -2.74 8.79
C GLY A 185 -28.54 -3.70 7.90
N GLU A 186 -29.04 -4.01 6.70
CA GLU A 186 -28.40 -4.93 5.75
C GLU A 186 -27.39 -4.23 4.83
N ARG A 187 -27.48 -2.90 4.73
CA ARG A 187 -26.58 -2.07 3.92
C ARG A 187 -25.20 -1.97 4.58
N PRO A 188 -24.12 -1.76 3.81
CA PRO A 188 -22.84 -1.35 4.38
C PRO A 188 -23.02 -0.10 5.26
N ARG A 189 -22.43 -0.09 6.47
CA ARG A 189 -22.70 0.96 7.46
C ARG A 189 -22.24 2.33 7.00
N ASN A 190 -21.23 2.39 6.13
CA ASN A 190 -20.66 3.60 5.54
C ASN A 190 -19.86 3.28 4.28
N ALA A 191 -19.43 4.31 3.56
CA ALA A 191 -18.65 4.19 2.32
C ALA A 191 -17.29 3.49 2.50
N GLY A 192 -16.68 3.57 3.69
CA GLY A 192 -15.46 2.83 3.98
C GLY A 192 -15.67 1.31 4.05
N GLU A 193 -16.81 0.87 4.59
CA GLU A 193 -17.21 -0.55 4.55
C GLU A 193 -17.52 -1.00 3.13
N PHE A 194 -18.27 -0.20 2.37
CA PHE A 194 -18.52 -0.46 0.95
C PHE A 194 -17.22 -0.67 0.14
N LEU A 195 -16.22 0.20 0.32
CA LEU A 195 -14.92 0.06 -0.37
C LEU A 195 -14.19 -1.23 0.01
N ARG A 196 -14.24 -1.63 1.29
CA ARG A 196 -13.69 -2.94 1.73
C ARG A 196 -14.44 -4.08 1.07
N ASP A 197 -15.76 -4.05 1.07
CA ASP A 197 -16.63 -5.06 0.46
C ASP A 197 -16.49 -5.15 -1.06
N LEU A 198 -16.06 -4.07 -1.72
CA LEU A 198 -15.82 -4.03 -3.16
C LEU A 198 -14.39 -4.47 -3.55
N SER A 199 -13.37 -4.09 -2.77
CA SER A 199 -11.94 -4.28 -3.13
C SER A 199 -11.41 -5.71 -3.08
N GLY A 200 -11.57 -6.40 -1.95
CA GLY A 200 -11.20 -7.81 -1.79
C GLY A 200 -10.60 -8.06 -0.44
N VAL A 201 -10.07 -6.96 0.10
CA VAL A 201 -9.13 -6.91 1.18
C VAL A 201 -9.85 -7.20 2.48
N THR A 202 -9.76 -8.46 2.90
CA THR A 202 -10.23 -8.87 4.22
C THR A 202 -9.23 -8.38 5.27
N ARG A 203 -9.68 -8.23 6.52
CA ARG A 203 -8.77 -7.94 7.66
C ARG A 203 -7.61 -8.94 7.73
N LEU A 204 -7.86 -10.21 7.39
CA LEU A 204 -6.85 -11.26 7.30
C LEU A 204 -5.73 -10.94 6.30
N GLN A 205 -6.06 -10.42 5.12
CA GLN A 205 -5.05 -10.03 4.13
C GLN A 205 -4.21 -8.84 4.62
N GLN A 206 -4.81 -7.87 5.31
CA GLN A 206 -4.08 -6.76 5.91
C GLN A 206 -3.14 -7.23 7.02
N THR A 207 -3.60 -8.12 7.90
CA THR A 207 -2.77 -8.69 8.96
C THR A 207 -1.64 -9.55 8.40
N LEU A 208 -1.88 -10.30 7.32
CA LEU A 208 -0.84 -11.10 6.67
C LEU A 208 0.25 -10.22 6.05
N VAL A 209 -0.13 -9.13 5.38
CA VAL A 209 0.83 -8.16 4.85
C VAL A 209 1.64 -7.52 5.98
N ALA A 210 0.97 -7.03 7.02
CA ALA A 210 1.64 -6.42 8.17
C ALA A 210 2.59 -7.41 8.88
N ALA A 211 2.16 -8.65 9.10
CA ALA A 211 2.99 -9.70 9.70
C ALA A 211 4.22 -10.02 8.84
N THR A 212 4.07 -10.06 7.52
CA THR A 212 5.18 -10.28 6.58
C THR A 212 6.22 -9.17 6.68
N VAL A 213 5.78 -7.91 6.76
CA VAL A 213 6.66 -6.75 6.95
C VAL A 213 7.41 -6.83 8.29
N ILE A 214 6.71 -7.18 9.37
CA ILE A 214 7.35 -7.34 10.70
C ILE A 214 8.39 -8.46 10.67
N LEU A 215 8.05 -9.62 10.09
CA LEU A 215 8.97 -10.75 9.96
C LEU A 215 10.22 -10.40 9.14
N THR A 216 10.08 -9.64 8.05
CA THR A 216 11.23 -9.21 7.24
C THR A 216 12.11 -8.21 7.97
N LEU A 217 11.52 -7.28 8.72
CA LEU A 217 12.26 -6.36 9.58
C LEU A 217 13.01 -7.09 10.70
N LEU A 218 12.37 -8.06 11.37
CA LEU A 218 13.02 -8.89 12.38
C LEU A 218 14.16 -9.71 11.80
N ALA A 219 13.95 -10.40 10.68
CA ALA A 219 14.99 -11.17 10.01
C ALA A 219 16.18 -10.29 9.61
N SER A 220 15.91 -9.08 9.14
CA SER A 220 16.94 -8.09 8.78
C SER A 220 17.70 -7.58 10.02
N TYR A 221 16.99 -7.31 11.13
CA TYR A 221 17.61 -6.91 12.39
C TYR A 221 18.52 -8.01 12.96
N PHE A 222 18.04 -9.25 13.04
CA PHE A 222 18.83 -10.39 13.51
C PHE A 222 20.01 -10.69 12.58
N GLY A 223 19.80 -10.62 11.26
CA GLY A 223 20.88 -10.73 10.28
C GLY A 223 21.96 -9.67 10.48
N TYR A 224 21.56 -8.42 10.73
CA TYR A 224 22.47 -7.31 11.00
C TYR A 224 23.21 -7.46 12.34
N SER A 225 22.52 -7.88 13.40
CA SER A 225 23.14 -8.09 14.72
C SER A 225 24.17 -9.22 14.69
N SER A 226 23.83 -10.37 14.09
CA SER A 226 24.78 -11.47 13.89
C SER A 226 25.96 -11.07 13.01
N TYR A 227 25.73 -10.26 11.97
CA TYR A 227 26.79 -9.70 11.13
C TYR A 227 27.72 -8.74 11.91
N ARG A 228 27.18 -8.01 12.89
CA ARG A 228 27.96 -7.10 13.74
C ARG A 228 28.79 -7.87 14.79
N GLU A 229 28.24 -8.92 15.39
CA GLU A 229 28.96 -9.78 16.34
C GLU A 229 30.09 -10.62 15.70
N ALA A 230 30.00 -10.87 14.38
CA ALA A 230 31.05 -11.52 13.61
C ALA A 230 32.27 -10.61 13.32
N GLY A 231 32.29 -9.36 13.78
CA GLY A 231 33.43 -8.45 13.63
C GLY A 231 34.63 -8.80 14.53
N PRO A 232 35.75 -8.06 14.41
CA PRO A 232 36.92 -8.24 15.25
C PRO A 232 36.59 -7.85 16.71
N ALA A 233 37.12 -8.61 17.67
CA ALA A 233 36.85 -8.42 19.10
C ALA A 233 37.33 -7.06 19.63
N VAL A 234 38.33 -6.47 18.97
CA VAL A 234 38.90 -5.14 19.26
C VAL A 234 38.84 -4.32 17.98
N SER A 235 38.46 -3.04 18.06
CA SER A 235 38.47 -2.17 16.88
C SER A 235 39.90 -1.86 16.44
N PHE A 236 40.11 -1.65 15.13
CA PHE A 236 41.45 -1.38 14.59
C PHE A 236 42.14 -0.17 15.26
N ALA A 237 41.38 0.88 15.57
CA ALA A 237 41.88 2.09 16.23
C ALA A 237 42.39 1.87 17.66
N GLN A 238 42.02 0.76 18.30
CA GLN A 238 42.44 0.42 19.66
C GLN A 238 43.70 -0.48 19.69
N LEU A 239 44.20 -0.92 18.54
CA LEU A 239 45.45 -1.67 18.46
C LEU A 239 46.64 -0.74 18.75
N SER A 240 47.79 -1.30 19.14
CA SER A 240 49.02 -0.54 19.26
C SER A 240 49.43 0.04 17.89
N SER A 241 50.11 1.19 17.90
CA SER A 241 50.58 1.84 16.66
C SER A 241 51.47 0.92 15.82
N GLU A 242 52.27 0.06 16.47
CA GLU A 242 53.11 -0.93 15.82
C GLU A 242 52.29 -1.97 15.05
N VAL A 243 51.26 -2.56 15.67
CA VAL A 243 50.38 -3.54 15.02
C VAL A 243 49.57 -2.90 13.90
N GLN A 244 49.10 -1.66 14.09
CA GLN A 244 48.40 -0.92 13.03
C GLN A 244 49.31 -0.70 11.81
N GLN A 245 50.58 -0.34 12.04
CA GLN A 245 51.54 -0.13 10.98
C GLN A 245 51.86 -1.44 10.25
N GLN A 246 52.14 -2.52 10.98
CA GLN A 246 52.39 -3.84 10.38
C GLN A 246 51.18 -4.33 9.56
N PHE A 247 49.96 -4.18 10.09
CA PHE A 247 48.75 -4.53 9.36
C PHE A 247 48.62 -3.75 8.05
N GLN A 248 48.85 -2.43 8.08
CA GLN A 248 48.79 -1.59 6.90
C GLN A 248 49.86 -1.95 5.87
N THR A 249 51.08 -2.27 6.32
CA THR A 249 52.15 -2.76 5.44
C THR A 249 51.75 -4.04 4.75
N HIS A 250 51.33 -5.07 5.49
CA HIS A 250 50.89 -6.35 4.90
C HIS A 250 49.70 -6.17 3.94
N MET A 251 48.71 -5.34 4.28
CA MET A 251 47.61 -5.04 3.36
C MET A 251 48.10 -4.32 2.10
N GLY A 252 49.01 -3.34 2.24
CA GLY A 252 49.56 -2.58 1.13
C GLY A 252 50.42 -3.42 0.18
N ASP A 253 51.31 -4.24 0.73
CA ASP A 253 52.16 -5.15 -0.03
C ASP A 253 51.32 -6.21 -0.75
N GLY A 254 50.34 -6.79 -0.04
CA GLY A 254 49.36 -7.71 -0.63
C GLY A 254 48.59 -7.07 -1.80
N ASP A 255 48.13 -5.83 -1.65
CA ASP A 255 47.45 -5.09 -2.72
C ASP A 255 48.34 -4.78 -3.93
N GLN A 256 49.64 -4.55 -3.72
CA GLN A 256 50.58 -4.38 -4.83
C GLN A 256 50.77 -5.68 -5.59
N LEU A 257 51.07 -6.77 -4.88
CA LEU A 257 51.23 -8.11 -5.45
C LEU A 257 49.97 -8.58 -6.19
N TRP A 258 48.80 -8.29 -5.61
CA TRP A 258 47.53 -8.59 -6.23
C TRP A 258 47.33 -7.87 -7.57
N ARG A 259 47.75 -6.59 -7.67
CA ARG A 259 47.70 -5.85 -8.95
C ARG A 259 48.62 -6.46 -10.00
N PHE A 260 49.82 -6.90 -9.61
CA PHE A 260 50.73 -7.62 -10.52
C PHE A 260 50.11 -8.92 -11.02
N TYR A 261 49.45 -9.68 -10.15
CA TYR A 261 48.69 -10.86 -10.58
C TYR A 261 47.54 -10.52 -11.55
N GLU A 262 46.75 -9.48 -11.26
CA GLU A 262 45.65 -9.07 -12.15
C GLU A 262 46.14 -8.62 -13.54
N GLN A 263 47.33 -8.03 -13.63
CA GLN A 263 47.91 -7.55 -14.89
C GLN A 263 48.61 -8.65 -15.68
N ASP A 264 49.49 -9.42 -15.03
CA ASP A 264 50.43 -10.31 -15.71
C ASP A 264 50.08 -11.80 -15.50
N HIS A 265 49.01 -12.11 -14.76
CA HIS A 265 48.66 -13.47 -14.33
C HIS A 265 49.82 -14.21 -13.65
N ASN A 266 50.67 -13.46 -12.94
CA ASN A 266 51.84 -13.99 -12.26
C ASN A 266 51.43 -14.79 -11.00
N MET A 267 51.59 -16.11 -11.06
CA MET A 267 51.19 -17.03 -10.00
C MET A 267 52.04 -16.92 -8.72
N VAL A 268 53.28 -16.46 -8.82
CA VAL A 268 54.14 -16.20 -7.65
C VAL A 268 53.61 -14.97 -6.91
N ALA A 269 53.26 -13.91 -7.64
CA ALA A 269 52.64 -12.72 -7.05
C ALA A 269 51.30 -13.05 -6.36
N LEU A 270 50.50 -13.97 -6.93
CA LEU A 270 49.27 -14.43 -6.29
C LEU A 270 49.54 -15.17 -4.96
N GLN A 271 50.54 -16.07 -4.95
CA GLN A 271 50.95 -16.78 -3.74
C GLN A 271 51.39 -15.82 -2.65
N GLU A 272 52.29 -14.89 -2.98
CA GLU A 272 52.78 -13.90 -2.03
C GLU A 272 51.65 -12.96 -1.55
N ALA A 273 50.72 -12.57 -2.44
CA ALA A 273 49.56 -11.76 -2.04
C ALA A 273 48.70 -12.49 -1.00
N VAL A 274 48.45 -13.79 -1.18
CA VAL A 274 47.76 -14.60 -0.16
C VAL A 274 48.52 -14.59 1.16
N GLU A 275 49.84 -14.74 1.14
CA GLU A 275 50.67 -14.72 2.36
C GLU A 275 50.55 -13.38 3.10
N GLN A 276 50.65 -12.26 2.37
CA GLN A 276 50.53 -10.93 2.95
C GLN A 276 49.14 -10.69 3.55
N TYR A 277 48.06 -11.07 2.86
CA TYR A 277 46.72 -10.95 3.42
C TYR A 277 46.47 -11.89 4.60
N ALA A 278 47.09 -13.07 4.61
CA ALA A 278 47.01 -13.99 5.74
C ALA A 278 47.72 -13.43 6.97
N ALA A 279 48.89 -12.82 6.81
CA ALA A 279 49.61 -12.13 7.88
C ALA A 279 48.81 -10.93 8.42
N ALA A 280 48.21 -10.12 7.55
CA ALA A 280 47.31 -9.05 7.96
C ALA A 280 46.10 -9.57 8.76
N TYR A 281 45.50 -10.68 8.33
CA TYR A 281 44.38 -11.30 9.05
C TYR A 281 44.79 -11.85 10.42
N GLN A 282 46.01 -12.37 10.58
CA GLN A 282 46.53 -12.83 11.87
C GLN A 282 46.72 -11.68 12.86
N LEU A 283 47.19 -10.52 12.39
CA LEU A 283 47.34 -9.30 13.20
C LEU A 283 46.00 -8.72 13.66
N HIS A 284 44.95 -8.86 12.84
CA HIS A 284 43.59 -8.44 13.20
C HIS A 284 42.53 -9.47 12.77
N PRO A 285 42.33 -10.54 13.57
CA PRO A 285 41.38 -11.59 13.22
C PRO A 285 39.95 -11.05 13.11
N ARG A 286 39.24 -11.49 12.06
CA ARG A 286 37.91 -10.99 11.66
C ARG A 286 37.88 -9.54 11.17
N ASN A 287 39.03 -8.93 10.86
CA ASN A 287 39.05 -7.69 10.09
C ASN A 287 38.38 -7.90 8.73
N ARG A 288 37.46 -7.01 8.36
CA ARG A 288 36.66 -7.15 7.14
C ARG A 288 37.47 -7.02 5.87
N ASP A 289 38.47 -6.13 5.86
CA ASP A 289 39.27 -5.84 4.67
C ASP A 289 40.28 -6.97 4.43
N ALA A 290 40.98 -7.40 5.49
CA ALA A 290 41.88 -8.55 5.39
C ALA A 290 41.12 -9.84 5.04
N ALA A 291 39.96 -10.11 5.65
CA ALA A 291 39.15 -11.29 5.31
C ALA A 291 38.66 -11.27 3.86
N ARG A 292 38.24 -10.10 3.35
CA ARG A 292 37.79 -9.94 1.97
C ARG A 292 38.94 -10.15 0.98
N ALA A 293 40.10 -9.55 1.24
CA ALA A 293 41.28 -9.68 0.41
C ALA A 293 41.80 -11.13 0.38
N LEU A 294 41.90 -11.75 1.56
CA LEU A 294 42.29 -13.15 1.73
C LEU A 294 41.33 -14.12 1.04
N LYS A 295 40.02 -13.87 1.12
CA LYS A 295 39.01 -14.64 0.39
C LYS A 295 39.20 -14.51 -1.12
N LYS A 296 39.31 -13.27 -1.62
CA LYS A 296 39.47 -12.95 -3.04
C LYS A 296 40.71 -13.66 -3.62
N SER A 297 41.83 -13.61 -2.91
CA SER A 297 43.07 -14.21 -3.37
C SER A 297 43.07 -15.74 -3.31
N ALA A 298 42.48 -16.33 -2.26
CA ALA A 298 42.31 -17.77 -2.18
C ALA A 298 41.40 -18.33 -3.28
N ASP A 299 40.28 -17.65 -3.58
CA ASP A 299 39.37 -18.04 -4.66
C ASP A 299 40.08 -18.02 -6.03
N ALA A 300 40.87 -16.98 -6.30
CA ALA A 300 41.64 -16.86 -7.54
C ALA A 300 42.70 -17.96 -7.66
N ALA A 301 43.36 -18.30 -6.55
CA ALA A 301 44.40 -19.32 -6.56
C ALA A 301 43.84 -20.73 -6.76
N LEU A 302 42.69 -21.05 -6.15
CA LEU A 302 41.96 -22.29 -6.41
C LEU A 302 41.45 -22.38 -7.85
N ALA A 303 41.03 -21.26 -8.43
CA ALA A 303 40.57 -21.19 -9.81
C ALA A 303 41.72 -21.43 -10.81
N ALA A 304 42.91 -20.91 -10.53
CA ALA A 304 44.10 -21.10 -11.38
C ALA A 304 44.58 -22.57 -11.43
N THR A 305 44.27 -23.38 -10.42
CA THR A 305 44.63 -24.80 -10.37
C THR A 305 43.49 -25.74 -10.79
N LYS A 306 42.35 -25.21 -11.24
CA LYS A 306 41.11 -26.00 -11.45
C LYS A 306 41.27 -27.16 -12.44
N ASP A 307 42.16 -27.03 -13.41
CA ASP A 307 42.37 -28.04 -14.45
C ASP A 307 43.32 -29.18 -14.02
N ASN A 308 43.93 -29.06 -12.84
CA ASN A 308 44.81 -30.09 -12.27
C ASN A 308 44.41 -30.42 -10.81
N PRO A 309 43.60 -31.47 -10.60
CA PRO A 309 43.06 -31.81 -9.28
C PRO A 309 44.11 -32.11 -8.20
N GLU A 310 45.26 -32.69 -8.57
CA GLU A 310 46.35 -32.94 -7.61
C GLU A 310 46.97 -31.62 -7.15
N GLN A 311 47.25 -30.73 -8.11
CA GLN A 311 47.80 -29.41 -7.84
C GLN A 311 46.81 -28.54 -7.04
N GLN A 312 45.52 -28.64 -7.34
CA GLN A 312 44.47 -27.94 -6.60
C GLN A 312 44.37 -28.39 -5.14
N ARG A 313 44.53 -29.69 -4.87
CA ARG A 313 44.57 -30.25 -3.51
C ARG A 313 45.77 -29.80 -2.72
N GLU A 314 46.97 -29.85 -3.30
CA GLU A 314 48.18 -29.37 -2.63
C GLU A 314 48.06 -27.87 -2.31
N PHE A 315 47.54 -27.11 -3.27
CA PHE A 315 47.36 -25.68 -3.09
C PHE A 315 46.32 -25.36 -2.00
N ALA A 316 45.21 -26.10 -1.96
CA ALA A 316 44.19 -25.98 -0.92
C ALA A 316 44.75 -26.30 0.47
N LYS A 317 45.60 -27.33 0.61
CA LYS A 317 46.29 -27.64 1.87
C LYS A 317 47.22 -26.50 2.29
N MET A 318 48.01 -26.00 1.36
CA MET A 318 48.89 -24.84 1.61
C MET A 318 48.07 -23.62 2.09
N LEU A 319 46.96 -23.31 1.42
CA LEU A 319 46.07 -22.20 1.80
C LEU A 319 45.49 -22.39 3.20
N ALA A 320 45.08 -23.61 3.56
CA ALA A 320 44.53 -23.91 4.88
C ALA A 320 45.56 -23.69 6.00
N GLU A 321 46.85 -23.98 5.75
CA GLU A 321 47.93 -23.78 6.73
C GLU A 321 48.27 -22.29 6.97
N ARG A 322 47.94 -21.39 6.04
CA ARG A 322 48.31 -19.96 6.17
C ARG A 322 47.42 -19.17 7.12
N SER A 323 46.19 -19.61 7.37
CA SER A 323 45.28 -18.90 8.26
C SER A 323 44.14 -19.79 8.76
N ASP A 324 43.79 -19.64 10.04
CA ASP A 324 42.61 -20.24 10.65
C ASP A 324 41.31 -19.92 9.89
N TYR A 325 41.27 -18.78 9.19
CA TYR A 325 40.15 -18.43 8.32
C TYR A 325 40.07 -19.34 7.10
N LEU A 326 41.18 -19.53 6.39
CA LEU A 326 41.24 -20.34 5.17
C LEU A 326 41.05 -21.83 5.48
N ALA A 327 41.54 -22.31 6.63
CA ALA A 327 41.26 -23.67 7.10
C ALA A 327 39.75 -23.98 7.24
N LYS A 328 38.94 -22.96 7.56
CA LYS A 328 37.47 -23.07 7.71
C LYS A 328 36.71 -22.62 6.45
N TYR A 329 37.40 -22.08 5.45
CA TYR A 329 36.77 -21.51 4.28
C TYR A 329 36.29 -22.64 3.35
N PRO A 330 34.97 -22.74 3.06
CA PRO A 330 34.41 -23.92 2.41
C PRO A 330 35.08 -24.32 1.09
N PRO A 331 35.41 -23.40 0.16
CA PRO A 331 36.10 -23.76 -1.09
C PRO A 331 37.47 -24.40 -0.89
N VAL A 332 38.25 -23.88 0.07
CA VAL A 332 39.57 -24.45 0.42
C VAL A 332 39.39 -25.83 1.04
N ARG A 333 38.45 -25.98 1.97
CA ARG A 333 38.18 -27.28 2.61
C ARG A 333 37.73 -28.33 1.60
N SER A 334 36.80 -27.99 0.71
CA SER A 334 36.31 -28.89 -0.33
C SER A 334 37.37 -29.27 -1.37
N ALA A 335 38.29 -28.36 -1.67
CA ALA A 335 39.36 -28.60 -2.63
C ALA A 335 40.51 -29.44 -2.05
N GLY A 336 40.66 -29.49 -0.71
CA GLY A 336 41.70 -30.27 -0.02
C GLY A 336 41.32 -31.71 0.31
N GLU A 337 40.02 -32.05 0.25
CA GLU A 337 39.45 -33.41 0.45
C GLU A 337 39.61 -34.32 -0.79
#